data_AF-A0A4Q0MA41-F1
#
_entry.id   AF-A0A4Q0MA41-F1
#
_cell.length_a   1.000
_cell.length_b   1.000
_cell.length_c   1.000
_cell.angle_alpha   90.00
_cell.angle_beta   90.00
_cell.angle_gamma   90.00
#
_symmetry.space_group_name_H-M   'P 1'
#
loop_
_entity.id
_entity.type
_entity.pdbx_description
1 polymer ?
#
loop_
_entity_poly.entity_id
_entity_poly.type
_entity_poly.pdbx_seq_one_letter_code
_entity_poly.pdbx_strand_id
1 'polypeptide(L)'
;MPKKIDRLRFIEEMIARFPQVKEEILDEDYAGSINLQMGVFKRFTQESIDSNNTLLITACFDFINSVFHTVTFDVENAIIITYLGHLNFLENKDAERFLPARLAEVTYSIKRYQNREPNEGIKQFLKSSERE
;
A
#
# COMPACT_ATOMS: atom_id res chain seq x y z
N MET A 1 2.65 22.12 15.05
CA MET A 1 2.61 20.72 14.59
C MET A 1 3.88 20.44 13.82
N PRO A 2 4.52 19.27 13.96
CA PRO A 2 5.69 18.94 13.15
C PRO A 2 5.32 18.96 11.66
N LYS A 3 6.26 19.40 10.81
CA LYS A 3 6.07 19.41 9.36
C LYS A 3 5.91 17.97 8.88
N LYS A 4 4.83 17.70 8.14
CA LYS A 4 4.61 16.38 7.52
C LYS A 4 5.67 16.13 6.45
N ILE A 5 6.09 14.87 6.32
CA ILE A 5 6.99 14.36 5.28
C ILE A 5 6.23 14.40 3.96
N ASP A 6 6.73 15.18 3.01
CA ASP A 6 6.15 15.26 1.66
C ASP A 6 6.58 14.06 0.80
N ARG A 7 5.99 13.96 -0.41
CA ARG A 7 6.28 12.90 -1.37
C ARG A 7 7.77 12.75 -1.66
N LEU A 8 8.47 13.87 -1.94
CA LEU A 8 9.87 13.81 -2.33
C LEU A 8 10.71 13.21 -1.20
N ARG A 9 10.50 13.72 0.02
CA ARG A 9 11.23 13.24 1.19
C ARG A 9 10.91 11.78 1.51
N PHE A 10 9.65 11.37 1.39
CA PHE A 10 9.24 9.99 1.59
C PHE A 10 9.93 9.03 0.59
N ILE A 11 10.01 9.41 -0.69
CA ILE A 11 10.71 8.62 -1.72
C ILE A 11 12.21 8.55 -1.45
N GLU A 12 12.85 9.67 -1.04
CA GLU A 12 14.26 9.66 -0.63
C GLU A 12 14.53 8.67 0.52
N GLU A 13 13.68 8.67 1.55
CA GLU A 13 13.82 7.76 2.70
C GLU A 13 13.56 6.30 2.32
N MET A 14 12.60 6.05 1.42
CA MET A 14 12.34 4.72 0.89
C MET A 14 13.55 4.19 0.11
N ILE A 15 14.12 4.97 -0.80
CA ILE A 15 15.28 4.59 -1.61
C ILE A 15 16.52 4.40 -0.73
N ALA A 16 16.72 5.25 0.27
CA ALA A 16 17.84 5.11 1.20
C ALA A 16 17.80 3.79 1.97
N ARG A 17 16.59 3.30 2.29
CA ARG A 17 16.39 2.04 3.02
C ARG A 17 16.32 0.82 2.10
N PHE A 18 15.79 0.98 0.90
CA PHE A 18 15.57 -0.07 -0.09
C PHE A 18 16.14 0.36 -1.44
N PRO A 19 17.48 0.42 -1.59
CA PRO A 19 18.10 0.87 -2.84
C PRO A 19 17.72 0.02 -4.06
N GLN A 20 17.23 -1.21 -3.86
CA GLN A 20 16.78 -2.12 -4.92
C GLN A 20 15.60 -1.58 -5.72
N VAL A 21 14.72 -0.78 -5.12
CA VAL A 21 13.55 -0.22 -5.82
C VAL A 21 13.86 1.10 -6.52
N LYS A 22 15.09 1.62 -6.39
CA LYS A 22 15.47 2.97 -6.85
C LYS A 22 15.24 3.18 -8.34
N GLU A 23 15.72 2.27 -9.16
CA GLU A 23 15.69 2.41 -10.62
C GLU A 23 14.25 2.55 -11.10
N GLU A 24 13.38 1.66 -10.64
CA GLU A 24 11.98 1.64 -11.04
C GLU A 24 11.15 2.79 -10.41
N ILE A 25 11.44 3.19 -9.16
CA ILE A 25 10.73 4.33 -8.52
C ILE A 25 11.06 5.68 -9.17
N LEU A 26 12.29 5.82 -9.69
CA LEU A 26 12.77 7.04 -10.33
C LEU A 26 12.57 7.04 -11.84
N ASP A 27 11.98 5.98 -12.41
CA ASP A 27 11.58 5.93 -13.80
C ASP A 27 10.68 7.14 -14.13
N GLU A 28 10.94 7.79 -15.27
CA GLU A 28 10.24 9.02 -15.66
C GLU A 28 8.72 8.82 -15.78
N ASP A 29 8.28 7.63 -16.19
CA ASP A 29 6.87 7.29 -16.30
C ASP A 29 6.21 7.18 -14.91
N TYR A 30 6.98 6.88 -13.86
CA TYR A 30 6.48 6.65 -12.49
C TYR A 30 6.71 7.85 -11.56
N ALA A 31 7.76 8.65 -11.77
CA ALA A 31 8.18 9.75 -10.91
C ALA A 31 7.10 10.83 -10.68
N GLY A 32 6.12 10.94 -11.60
CA GLY A 32 4.98 11.84 -11.48
C GLY A 32 3.87 11.38 -10.52
N SER A 33 3.81 10.09 -10.18
CA SER A 33 2.67 9.48 -9.47
C SER A 33 3.11 8.64 -8.27
N ILE A 34 2.79 9.14 -7.07
CA ILE A 34 3.05 8.41 -5.81
C ILE A 34 2.38 7.03 -5.78
N ASN A 35 1.24 6.86 -6.44
CA ASN A 35 0.59 5.56 -6.52
C ASN A 35 1.40 4.58 -7.39
N LEU A 36 2.00 5.02 -8.50
CA LEU A 36 2.86 4.15 -9.31
C LEU A 36 4.13 3.76 -8.52
N GLN A 37 4.74 4.72 -7.84
CA GLN A 37 5.90 4.48 -6.98
C GLN A 37 5.59 3.53 -5.81
N MET A 38 4.42 3.70 -5.16
CA MET A 38 3.95 2.74 -4.15
C MET A 38 3.61 1.38 -4.75
N GLY A 39 3.21 1.32 -6.02
CA GLY A 39 3.03 0.08 -6.78
C GLY A 39 4.33 -0.71 -6.91
N VAL A 40 5.45 -0.03 -7.18
CA VAL A 40 6.80 -0.63 -7.16
C VAL A 40 7.09 -1.22 -5.78
N PHE A 41 6.95 -0.40 -4.73
CA PHE A 41 7.26 -0.85 -3.37
C PHE A 41 6.35 -1.99 -2.91
N LYS A 42 5.08 -1.99 -3.34
CA LYS A 42 4.14 -3.08 -3.11
C LYS A 42 4.62 -4.37 -3.76
N ARG A 43 5.06 -4.34 -5.02
CA ARG A 43 5.59 -5.54 -5.70
C ARG A 43 6.83 -6.07 -4.99
N PHE A 44 7.75 -5.18 -4.62
CA PHE A 44 8.93 -5.53 -3.85
C PHE A 44 8.61 -6.23 -2.52
N THR A 45 7.65 -5.71 -1.75
CA THR A 45 7.17 -6.39 -0.54
C THR A 45 6.47 -7.70 -0.86
N GLN A 46 5.65 -7.76 -1.91
CA GLN A 46 4.95 -8.99 -2.31
C GLN A 46 5.93 -10.10 -2.67
N GLU A 47 6.97 -9.82 -3.46
CA GLU A 47 8.02 -10.79 -3.79
C GLU A 47 8.69 -11.35 -2.52
N SER A 48 8.87 -10.51 -1.50
CA SER A 48 9.40 -10.91 -0.21
C SER A 48 8.45 -11.82 0.56
N ILE A 49 7.13 -11.56 0.47
CA ILE A 49 6.07 -12.41 1.05
C ILE A 49 6.08 -13.77 0.35
N ASP A 50 6.08 -13.77 -0.98
CA ASP A 50 6.00 -14.96 -1.83
C ASP A 50 7.25 -15.84 -1.64
N SER A 51 8.43 -15.23 -1.45
CA SER A 51 9.68 -15.93 -1.17
C SER A 51 9.90 -16.26 0.31
N ASN A 52 8.93 -15.95 1.19
CA ASN A 52 9.03 -16.08 2.65
C ASN A 52 10.29 -15.43 3.27
N ASN A 53 10.73 -14.29 2.72
CA ASN A 53 11.85 -13.52 3.25
C ASN A 53 11.40 -12.65 4.43
N THR A 54 11.22 -13.28 5.59
CA THR A 54 10.67 -12.66 6.80
C THR A 54 11.42 -11.42 7.27
N LEU A 55 12.74 -11.38 7.08
CA LEU A 55 13.55 -10.20 7.40
C LEU A 55 13.15 -9.00 6.54
N LEU A 56 12.99 -9.21 5.23
CA LEU A 56 12.64 -8.12 4.31
C LEU A 56 11.17 -7.70 4.46
N ILE A 57 10.25 -8.65 4.66
CA ILE A 57 8.84 -8.36 4.99
C ILE A 57 8.76 -7.44 6.20
N THR A 58 9.45 -7.80 7.29
CA THR A 58 9.48 -7.02 8.53
C THR A 58 10.06 -5.63 8.29
N ALA A 59 11.19 -5.54 7.57
CA ALA A 59 11.81 -4.26 7.26
C ALA A 59 10.88 -3.32 6.46
N CYS A 60 10.14 -3.84 5.49
CA CYS A 60 9.18 -3.08 4.70
C CYS A 60 8.01 -2.58 5.55
N PHE A 61 7.42 -3.44 6.38
CA PHE A 61 6.31 -3.04 7.25
C PHE A 61 6.74 -2.05 8.34
N ASP A 62 7.92 -2.22 8.92
CA ASP A 62 8.47 -1.28 9.90
C ASP A 62 8.71 0.11 9.29
N PHE A 63 9.23 0.17 8.05
CA PHE A 63 9.37 1.43 7.34
C PHE A 63 8.03 2.14 7.21
N ILE A 64 7.01 1.47 6.65
CA ILE A 64 5.69 2.06 6.45
C ILE A 64 5.06 2.49 7.78
N ASN A 65 5.15 1.65 8.82
CA ASN A 65 4.60 1.96 10.14
C ASN A 65 5.28 3.19 10.77
N SER A 66 6.58 3.37 10.54
CA SER A 66 7.33 4.51 11.08
C SER A 66 6.92 5.85 10.49
N VAL A 67 6.41 5.87 9.25
CA VAL A 67 6.07 7.10 8.52
C VAL A 67 4.56 7.34 8.34
N PHE A 68 3.71 6.34 8.60
CA PHE A 68 2.29 6.31 8.23
C PHE A 68 1.47 7.57 8.59
N HIS A 69 1.69 8.20 9.74
CA HIS A 69 0.97 9.42 10.15
C HIS A 69 1.84 10.68 10.16
N THR A 70 3.11 10.56 9.79
CA THR A 70 4.02 11.70 9.67
C THR A 70 4.11 12.20 8.24
N VAL A 71 3.56 11.48 7.26
CA VAL A 71 3.52 11.88 5.85
C VAL A 71 2.32 12.77 5.50
N THR A 72 2.39 13.42 4.33
CA THR A 72 1.27 14.14 3.71
C THR A 72 0.12 13.20 3.34
N PHE A 73 -1.08 13.77 3.22
CA PHE A 73 -2.31 12.98 3.00
C PHE A 73 -2.28 12.16 1.71
N ASP A 74 -1.70 12.69 0.63
CA ASP A 74 -1.54 12.01 -0.64
C ASP A 74 -0.66 10.76 -0.54
N VAL A 75 0.44 10.85 0.22
CA VAL A 75 1.34 9.70 0.49
C VAL A 75 0.65 8.69 1.40
N GLU A 76 0.01 9.14 2.48
CA GLU A 76 -0.77 8.27 3.38
C GLU A 76 -1.86 7.51 2.61
N ASN A 77 -2.58 8.22 1.74
CA ASN A 77 -3.61 7.62 0.89
C ASN A 77 -3.01 6.58 -0.09
N ALA A 78 -1.88 6.86 -0.73
CA ALA A 78 -1.20 5.91 -1.61
C ALA A 78 -0.73 4.65 -0.86
N ILE A 79 -0.23 4.80 0.38
CA ILE A 79 0.10 3.66 1.25
C ILE A 79 -1.16 2.82 1.51
N ILE A 80 -2.28 3.46 1.85
CA ILE A 80 -3.53 2.75 2.16
C ILE A 80 -4.06 2.03 0.91
N ILE A 81 -4.30 2.75 -0.18
CA ILE A 81 -5.04 2.21 -1.34
C ILE A 81 -4.16 1.32 -2.22
N THR A 82 -2.90 1.69 -2.45
CA THR A 82 -2.05 0.99 -3.42
C THR A 82 -1.16 -0.05 -2.75
N TYR A 83 -0.60 0.26 -1.58
CA TYR A 83 0.28 -0.67 -0.89
C TYR A 83 -0.51 -1.68 -0.04
N LEU A 84 -1.12 -1.24 1.06
CA LEU A 84 -1.84 -2.14 1.98
C LEU A 84 -3.05 -2.79 1.31
N GLY A 85 -3.81 -2.02 0.52
CA GLY A 85 -5.03 -2.51 -0.11
C GLY A 85 -4.81 -3.62 -1.14
N HIS A 86 -3.60 -3.75 -1.70
CA HIS A 86 -3.31 -4.69 -2.78
C HIS A 86 -2.29 -5.77 -2.41
N LEU A 87 -1.72 -5.77 -1.20
CA LEU A 87 -0.89 -6.88 -0.72
C LEU A 87 -1.75 -8.14 -0.56
N ASN A 88 -1.24 -9.25 -1.07
CA ASN A 88 -1.90 -10.55 -1.02
C ASN A 88 -1.17 -11.47 -0.04
N PHE A 89 -1.94 -12.06 0.88
CA PHE A 89 -1.44 -12.96 1.91
C PHE A 89 -2.05 -14.37 1.81
N LEU A 90 -2.78 -14.67 0.73
CA LEU A 90 -3.49 -15.95 0.60
C LEU A 90 -2.54 -17.16 0.59
N GLU A 91 -1.40 -17.02 -0.10
CA GLU A 91 -0.40 -18.09 -0.26
C GLU A 91 0.56 -18.18 0.93
N ASN A 92 0.86 -17.04 1.57
CA ASN A 92 1.68 -16.98 2.78
C ASN A 92 0.94 -16.21 3.90
N LYS A 93 0.02 -16.90 4.58
CA LYS A 93 -0.79 -16.30 5.65
C LYS A 93 0.01 -15.88 6.87
N ASP A 94 1.14 -16.54 7.12
CA ASP A 94 2.02 -16.20 8.24
C ASP A 94 2.66 -14.82 8.05
N ALA A 95 2.76 -14.33 6.80
CA ALA A 95 3.27 -12.99 6.53
C ALA A 95 2.39 -11.86 7.12
N GLU A 96 1.08 -12.08 7.31
CA GLU A 96 0.21 -11.11 7.98
C GLU A 96 0.63 -10.85 9.43
N ARG A 97 1.31 -11.81 10.08
CA ARG A 97 1.75 -11.67 11.48
C ARG A 97 2.88 -10.65 11.65
N PHE A 98 3.58 -10.30 10.57
CA PHE A 98 4.62 -9.27 10.62
C PHE A 98 4.05 -7.86 10.49
N LEU A 99 2.76 -7.69 10.16
CA LEU A 99 2.13 -6.37 10.14
C LEU A 99 2.10 -5.78 11.55
N PRO A 100 2.66 -4.58 11.76
CA PRO A 100 2.44 -3.84 12.99
C PRO A 100 0.94 -3.63 13.22
N ALA A 101 0.50 -3.65 14.49
CA ALA A 101 -0.92 -3.62 14.87
C ALA A 101 -1.71 -2.53 14.14
N ARG A 102 -1.14 -1.32 14.03
CA ARG A 102 -1.73 -0.20 13.29
C ARG A 102 -2.02 -0.54 11.82
N LEU A 103 -1.05 -1.11 11.12
CA LEU A 103 -1.21 -1.44 9.70
C LEU A 103 -2.18 -2.62 9.52
N ALA A 104 -2.23 -3.55 10.46
CA ALA A 104 -3.19 -4.64 10.47
C ALA A 104 -4.64 -4.11 10.59
N GLU A 105 -4.90 -3.15 11.48
CA GLU A 105 -6.22 -2.50 11.63
C GLU A 105 -6.67 -1.80 10.34
N VAL A 106 -5.76 -1.07 9.70
CA VAL A 106 -6.02 -0.40 8.41
C VAL A 106 -6.33 -1.43 7.33
N THR A 107 -5.50 -2.47 7.21
CA THR A 107 -5.68 -3.55 6.22
C THR A 107 -7.03 -4.25 6.40
N TYR A 108 -7.40 -4.57 7.64
CA TYR A 108 -8.70 -5.16 7.95
C TYR A 108 -9.86 -4.22 7.56
N SER A 109 -9.72 -2.92 7.83
CA SER A 109 -10.73 -1.92 7.47
C SER A 109 -10.93 -1.80 5.97
N ILE A 110 -9.83 -1.85 5.18
CA ILE A 110 -9.89 -1.86 3.70
C ILE A 110 -10.62 -3.11 3.21
N LYS A 111 -10.22 -4.31 3.67
CA LYS A 111 -10.86 -5.58 3.28
C LYS A 111 -12.35 -5.56 3.61
N ARG A 112 -12.72 -5.04 4.79
CA ARG A 112 -14.13 -4.88 5.18
C ARG A 112 -14.89 -3.93 4.26
N TYR A 113 -14.27 -2.84 3.83
CA TYR A 113 -14.88 -1.88 2.90
C TYR A 113 -15.08 -2.50 1.50
N GLN A 114 -14.07 -3.20 0.98
CA GLN A 114 -14.12 -3.88 -0.32
C GLN A 114 -15.16 -5.00 -0.36
N ASN A 115 -15.39 -5.70 0.77
CA ASN A 115 -16.39 -6.75 0.89
C ASN A 115 -17.80 -6.23 1.19
N ARG A 116 -18.04 -4.90 1.18
CA ARG A 116 -19.41 -4.38 1.33
C ARG A 116 -20.21 -4.63 0.06
N GLU A 117 -21.36 -5.27 0.23
CA GLU A 117 -22.41 -5.29 -0.78
C GLU A 117 -22.71 -3.86 -1.27
N PRO A 118 -22.84 -3.63 -2.59
CA PRO A 118 -23.26 -2.34 -3.09
C PRO A 118 -24.59 -1.96 -2.43
N ASN A 119 -24.76 -0.68 -2.09
CA ASN A 119 -26.04 -0.23 -1.56
C ASN A 119 -27.17 -0.44 -2.59
N GLU A 120 -28.41 -0.49 -2.12
CA GLU A 120 -29.58 -0.74 -2.99
C GLU A 120 -29.68 0.25 -4.16
N GLY A 121 -29.22 1.49 -4.00
CA GLY A 121 -29.16 2.48 -5.07
C GLY A 121 -28.20 2.09 -6.19
N ILE A 122 -27.00 1.63 -5.85
CA ILE A 122 -26.01 1.12 -6.82
C ILE A 122 -26.53 -0.16 -7.47
N LYS A 123 -27.17 -1.06 -6.71
CA LYS A 123 -27.79 -2.28 -7.25
C LYS A 123 -28.88 -1.97 -8.26
N GLN A 124 -29.73 -0.98 -7.99
CA GLN A 124 -30.77 -0.54 -8.92
C GLN A 124 -30.20 0.09 -10.18
N PHE A 125 -29.16 0.93 -10.04
CA PHE A 125 -28.46 1.54 -11.18
C PHE A 125 -27.80 0.51 -12.10
N LEU A 126 -27.09 -0.49 -11.55
CA LEU A 126 -26.49 -1.56 -12.35
C LEU A 126 -27.57 -2.37 -13.09
N LYS A 127 -28.67 -2.71 -12.42
CA LYS A 127 -29.81 -3.42 -13.02
C LYS A 127 -30.57 -2.64 -14.10
N SER A 128 -30.48 -1.30 -14.12
CA SER A 128 -31.05 -0.50 -15.21
C SER A 128 -30.10 -0.38 -16.40
N SER A 129 -28.79 -0.48 -16.16
CA SER A 129 -27.74 -0.35 -17.18
C SER A 129 -27.58 -1.62 -18.03
N GLU A 130 -27.93 -2.79 -17.50
CA GLU A 130 -27.91 -4.09 -18.20
C GLU A 130 -29.16 -4.34 -19.08
N ARG A 131 -30.09 -3.37 -19.14
CA ARG A 131 -31.37 -3.47 -19.88
C ARG A 131 -31.44 -2.57 -21.12
N GLU A 132 -30.34 -1.94 -21.50
CA GLU A 132 -30.14 -1.23 -22.77
C GLU A 132 -29.29 -2.08 -23.73
#